data_AF-A0AAN2DGF1-F1
#
_entry.id   AF-A0AAN2DGF1-F1
#
_cell.length_a   1.000
_cell.length_b   1.000
_cell.length_c   1.000
_cell.angle_alpha   90.00
_cell.angle_beta   90.00
_cell.angle_gamma   90.00
#
_symmetry.space_group_name_H-M   'P 1'
#
loop_
_entity.id
_entity.type
_entity.pdbx_description
1 polymer ?
#
loop_
_entity_poly.entity_id
_entity_poly.type
_entity_poly.pdbx_seq_one_letter_code
_entity_poly.pdbx_strand_id
1 'polypeptide(L)'
;MEACCGAHYLGRLFLHPYEGGVVFQAGERPVLGDLNKGRVPAAYRAVNDFLKPLRYEAWDYPYLQAPYGVDEMEYTQWWTHRFDDGER
;
A
#
# COMPACT_ATOMS: atom_id res chain seq x y z
N MET A 1 -19.06 29.06 7.58
CA MET A 1 -19.50 28.11 6.54
C MET A 1 -18.26 27.68 5.79
N GLU A 2 -17.75 26.45 5.79
CA GLU A 2 -18.01 25.18 6.47
C GLU A 2 -16.64 24.47 6.52
N ALA A 3 -16.39 23.72 7.59
CA ALA A 3 -15.23 22.85 7.69
C ALA A 3 -15.56 21.52 7.00
N CYS A 4 -15.07 21.29 5.79
CA CYS A 4 -15.21 20.01 5.08
C CYS A 4 -13.85 19.53 4.55
N CYS A 5 -12.89 19.25 5.43
CA CYS A 5 -11.77 18.35 5.12
C CYS A 5 -11.04 17.98 6.43
N GLY A 6 -11.64 17.09 7.22
CA GLY A 6 -11.03 16.57 8.43
C GLY A 6 -10.03 15.46 8.09
N ALA A 7 -8.81 15.81 7.67
CA ALA A 7 -7.72 14.85 7.62
C ALA A 7 -7.44 14.35 9.04
N HIS A 8 -7.79 13.09 9.33
CA HIS A 8 -7.57 12.49 10.65
C HIS A 8 -6.13 11.93 10.72
N TYR A 9 -5.39 12.27 11.79
CA TYR A 9 -3.98 11.92 11.92
C TYR A 9 -3.80 10.57 12.65
N LEU A 10 -3.31 9.58 11.92
CA LEU A 10 -2.84 8.30 12.48
C LEU A 10 -1.36 8.14 12.15
N GLY A 11 -0.50 8.89 12.84
CA GLY A 11 0.92 8.60 13.03
C GLY A 11 1.86 8.57 11.81
N ARG A 12 1.38 8.74 10.57
CA ARG A 12 2.09 8.85 9.26
C ARG A 12 1.13 8.63 8.06
N LEU A 13 -0.15 8.35 8.32
CA LEU A 13 -1.21 8.13 7.32
C LEU A 13 -2.09 9.38 7.18
N PHE A 14 -2.27 9.86 5.96
CA PHE A 14 -3.23 10.93 5.65
C PHE A 14 -4.43 10.37 4.89
N LEU A 15 -5.62 10.72 5.34
CA LEU A 15 -6.89 10.28 4.75
C LEU A 15 -7.54 11.46 4.02
N HIS A 16 -7.82 11.29 2.72
CA HIS A 16 -8.51 12.29 1.91
C HIS A 16 -9.81 11.70 1.35
N PRO A 17 -10.97 11.98 1.96
CA PRO A 17 -12.26 11.52 1.43
C PRO A 17 -12.63 12.27 0.14
N TYR A 18 -13.32 11.59 -0.76
CA TYR A 18 -13.94 12.19 -1.95
C TYR A 18 -15.26 11.47 -2.27
N GLU A 19 -16.06 12.04 -3.17
CA GLU A 19 -17.33 11.42 -3.55
C GLU A 19 -17.08 10.05 -4.20
N GLY A 20 -17.56 8.98 -3.55
CA GLY A 20 -17.38 7.60 -4.00
C GLY A 20 -16.15 6.88 -3.44
N GLY A 21 -15.33 7.50 -2.58
CA GLY A 21 -14.19 6.80 -2.01
C GLY A 21 -13.27 7.61 -1.11
N VAL A 22 -12.05 7.09 -0.97
CA VAL A 22 -11.01 7.69 -0.12
C VAL A 22 -9.62 7.43 -0.69
N VAL A 23 -8.73 8.42 -0.55
CA VAL A 23 -7.30 8.26 -0.84
C VAL A 23 -6.53 8.15 0.48
N PHE A 24 -5.71 7.12 0.57
CA PHE A 24 -4.73 6.95 1.65
C PHE A 24 -3.36 7.40 1.17
N GLN A 25 -2.84 8.47 1.74
CA GLN A 25 -1.54 9.02 1.40
C GLN A 25 -0.47 8.57 2.40
N ALA A 26 0.61 8.00 1.87
CA ALA A 26 1.78 7.55 2.62
C ALA A 26 2.76 8.71 2.89
N GLY A 27 2.59 9.41 4.01
CA GLY A 27 3.47 10.53 4.40
C GLY A 27 3.25 11.81 3.58
N GLU A 28 3.91 12.90 3.96
CA GLU A 28 3.68 14.23 3.37
C GLU A 28 4.21 14.37 1.93
N ARG A 29 5.22 13.59 1.57
CA ARG A 29 5.90 13.66 0.27
C ARG A 29 6.21 12.26 -0.25
N PRO A 30 6.26 12.05 -1.57
CA PRO A 30 6.76 10.80 -2.13
C PRO A 30 8.18 10.52 -1.65
N VAL A 31 8.40 9.34 -1.09
CA VAL A 31 9.72 8.83 -0.72
C VAL A 31 10.01 7.60 -1.55
N LEU A 32 11.15 7.61 -2.25
CA LEU A 32 11.64 6.42 -2.93
C LEU A 32 12.21 5.46 -1.88
N GLY A 33 11.69 4.24 -1.86
CA GLY A 33 12.32 3.13 -1.14
C GLY A 33 13.45 2.52 -1.96
N ASP A 34 14.30 1.73 -1.30
CA ASP A 34 15.17 0.75 -1.96
C ASP A 34 14.70 -0.64 -1.56
N LEU A 35 13.67 -1.14 -2.25
CA LEU A 35 13.07 -2.45 -1.99
C LEU A 35 14.10 -3.57 -2.13
N ASN A 36 15.03 -3.42 -3.07
CA ASN A 36 16.12 -4.39 -3.29
C ASN A 36 17.11 -4.44 -2.12
N LYS A 37 17.13 -3.42 -1.24
CA LYS A 37 17.92 -3.39 -0.01
C LYS A 37 17.07 -3.42 1.27
N GLY A 38 15.80 -3.82 1.18
CA GLY A 38 14.89 -3.89 2.32
C GLY A 38 14.53 -2.54 2.96
N ARG A 39 14.78 -1.42 2.27
CA ARG A 39 14.52 -0.06 2.77
C ARG A 39 13.15 0.42 2.32
N VAL A 40 12.10 -0.22 2.84
CA VAL A 40 10.72 0.25 2.68
C VAL A 40 10.51 1.51 3.54
N PRO A 41 10.01 2.64 2.99
CA PRO A 41 9.76 3.81 3.82
C PRO A 41 8.59 3.56 4.80
N ALA A 42 8.78 3.98 6.05
CA ALA A 42 7.86 3.65 7.15
C ALA A 42 6.40 4.09 6.93
N ALA A 43 6.16 5.16 6.16
CA ALA A 43 4.81 5.61 5.85
C ALA A 43 4.05 4.65 4.91
N TYR A 44 4.75 4.01 3.96
CA TYR A 44 4.13 3.01 3.09
C TYR A 44 3.78 1.73 3.86
N ARG A 45 4.63 1.31 4.81
CA ARG A 45 4.30 0.22 5.73
C ARG A 45 3.08 0.53 6.59
N ALA A 46 3.00 1.75 7.16
CA ALA A 46 1.84 2.15 7.95
C ALA A 46 0.53 2.07 7.14
N VAL A 47 0.53 2.47 5.87
CA VAL A 47 -0.64 2.32 4.98
C VAL A 47 -0.91 0.84 4.66
N ASN A 48 0.13 0.05 4.39
CA ASN A 48 0.04 -1.40 4.17
C ASN A 48 -0.67 -2.09 5.32
N ASP A 49 -0.20 -1.86 6.54
CA ASP A 49 -0.69 -2.52 7.76
C ASP A 49 -2.13 -2.12 8.05
N PHE A 50 -2.47 -0.85 7.83
CA PHE A 50 -3.84 -0.35 7.98
C PHE A 50 -4.81 -1.01 6.98
N LEU A 51 -4.40 -1.20 5.73
CA LEU A 51 -5.23 -1.77 4.68
C LEU A 51 -5.18 -3.29 4.60
N LYS A 52 -4.25 -3.94 5.29
CA LYS A 52 -4.04 -5.40 5.26
C LYS A 52 -5.32 -6.20 5.51
N PRO A 53 -6.18 -5.86 6.49
CA PRO A 53 -7.43 -6.60 6.73
C PRO A 53 -8.45 -6.52 5.58
N LEU A 54 -8.31 -5.54 4.66
CA LEU A 54 -9.19 -5.35 3.51
C LEU A 54 -8.68 -6.03 2.24
N ARG A 55 -7.48 -6.63 2.28
CA ARG A 55 -6.90 -7.28 1.11
C ARG A 55 -7.62 -8.57 0.77
N TYR A 56 -7.81 -8.78 -0.51
CA TYR A 56 -8.15 -10.09 -1.03
C TYR A 56 -6.86 -10.92 -1.14
N GLU A 57 -6.85 -12.12 -0.56
CA GLU A 57 -5.68 -13.02 -0.57
C GLU A 57 -5.97 -14.41 -1.18
N ALA A 58 -7.24 -14.74 -1.42
CA ALA A 58 -7.66 -16.05 -1.94
C ALA A 58 -7.60 -16.11 -3.48
N TRP A 59 -6.43 -15.88 -4.06
CA TRP A 59 -6.25 -15.83 -5.51
C TRP A 59 -6.32 -17.21 -6.16
N ASP A 60 -7.30 -17.42 -7.03
CA ASP A 60 -7.40 -18.63 -7.87
C ASP A 60 -6.62 -18.51 -9.20
N TYR A 61 -6.32 -17.28 -9.62
CA TYR A 61 -5.67 -16.93 -10.89
C TYR A 61 -4.78 -15.68 -10.72
N PRO A 62 -3.74 -15.49 -11.56
CA PRO A 62 -2.94 -14.28 -11.53
C PRO A 62 -3.79 -13.06 -11.90
N TYR A 63 -3.59 -11.95 -11.20
CA TYR A 63 -4.34 -10.71 -11.43
C TYR A 63 -3.45 -9.61 -12.03
N LEU A 64 -2.15 -9.68 -11.78
CA LEU A 64 -1.17 -8.75 -12.33
C LEU A 64 -0.48 -9.36 -13.54
N GLN A 65 -0.36 -8.58 -14.60
CA GLN A 65 0.45 -8.95 -15.75
C GLN A 65 1.93 -8.92 -15.36
N ALA A 66 2.61 -10.05 -15.47
CA ALA A 66 4.03 -10.14 -15.21
C ALA A 66 4.87 -9.89 -16.48
N PRO A 67 6.14 -9.47 -16.35
CA PRO A 67 7.09 -9.47 -17.45
C PRO A 67 7.30 -10.88 -18.03
N TYR A 68 7.79 -10.94 -19.28
CA TYR A 68 8.09 -12.22 -19.92
C TYR A 68 9.05 -13.09 -19.08
N GLY A 69 8.67 -14.35 -18.90
CA GLY A 69 9.48 -15.33 -18.16
C GLY A 69 9.38 -15.26 -16.64
N VAL A 70 8.50 -14.40 -16.09
CA VAL A 70 8.16 -14.36 -14.66
C VAL A 70 6.84 -15.10 -14.44
N ASP A 71 6.76 -15.92 -13.40
CA ASP A 71 5.50 -16.57 -13.02
C ASP A 71 4.47 -15.52 -12.57
N GLU A 72 3.31 -15.47 -13.24
CA GLU A 72 2.32 -14.42 -13.01
C GLU A 72 1.64 -14.54 -11.64
N MET A 73 1.51 -15.76 -11.11
CA MET A 73 0.92 -16.00 -9.81
C MET A 73 1.89 -15.55 -8.71
N GLU A 74 3.16 -15.95 -8.80
CA GLU A 74 4.22 -15.49 -7.92
C GLU A 74 4.34 -13.96 -7.96
N TYR A 75 4.23 -13.35 -9.15
CA TYR A 75 4.26 -11.91 -9.31
C TYR A 75 3.08 -11.21 -8.62
N THR A 76 1.86 -11.75 -8.76
CA THR A 76 0.66 -11.24 -8.10
C THR A 76 0.81 -11.30 -6.57
N GLN A 77 1.31 -12.41 -6.04
CA GLN A 77 1.56 -12.59 -4.62
C GLN A 77 2.65 -11.62 -4.12
N TRP A 78 3.79 -11.57 -4.80
CA TRP A 78 4.91 -10.70 -4.43
C TRP A 78 4.49 -9.24 -4.35
N TRP A 79 3.78 -8.71 -5.35
CA TRP A 79 3.31 -7.32 -5.33
C TRP A 79 2.32 -7.03 -4.21
N THR A 80 1.45 -7.96 -3.90
CA THR A 80 0.44 -7.83 -2.84
C THR A 80 1.10 -7.76 -1.47
N HIS A 81 2.19 -8.52 -1.27
CA HIS A 81 2.90 -8.65 0.01
C HIS A 81 4.17 -7.79 0.12
N ARG A 82 4.52 -6.98 -0.90
CA ARG A 82 5.81 -6.27 -0.99
C ARG A 82 6.17 -5.32 0.16
N PHE A 83 5.22 -5.02 1.04
CA PHE A 83 5.44 -4.16 2.22
C PHE A 83 5.09 -4.86 3.54
N ASP A 84 4.84 -6.18 3.53
CA ASP A 84 4.48 -6.95 4.73
C ASP A 84 5.68 -7.19 5.65
N ASP A 85 6.91 -7.13 5.12
CA ASP A 85 8.14 -7.32 5.91
C ASP A 85 8.45 -6.08 6.76
N GLY A 86 7.84 -6.06 7.96
CA GLY A 86 8.14 -5.16 9.06
C GLY A 86 9.17 -5.79 10.00
N GLU A 87 10.43 -5.37 9.87
CA GLU A 87 11.56 -5.66 10.76
C GLU A 87 12.12 -7.11 10.75
N ARG A 88 13.40 -7.23 10.41
CA ARG A 88 14.30 -8.25 10.97
C ARG A 88 15.38 -7.54 11.76
#